data_AF-A0A1M5YTE0-F1
#
_entry.id   AF-A0A1M5YTE0-F1
#
_cell.length_a   1.000
_cell.length_b   1.000
_cell.length_c   1.000
_cell.angle_alpha   90.00
_cell.angle_beta   90.00
_cell.angle_gamma   90.00
#
_symmetry.space_group_name_H-M   'P 1'
#
loop_
_entity.id
_entity.type
_entity.pdbx_description
1 polymer ?
#
loop_
_entity_poly.entity_id
_entity_poly.type
_entity_poly.pdbx_seq_one_letter_code
_entity_poly.pdbx_strand_id
1 'polypeptide(L)'
;MLSTCLWAINPIQTQAVTYIVQRMASMAAMFFIISIYHYVLARQTQVNRQTILHLILCVIFFLLALGCKENAVTLIPTLLLLELCFFKRNDRAAKIILAILVGATIFFFLAAFYYAIDRNLLQSFSEPIGSRPFSVKERLLTQPAILLLYLSLLFYPSPARLSIDHSFPLSTSLFQPWTTLPSILIVLILIVFAIIRFRKNPLLSFAILFFFINHIIESTIIPLELIFEHRNYLPSFFLFLPVAAGIRYLLNWSASSMRLVHAAIIVVVPLLLIMLGLATYTRNSAWASEESLWADALTKAPNNARPFAKLGEIYGWQKEKTPENLHTAVILLRKALERESPRTSFEAAIIGNIGKVYMNYGLLDQAVHYFQESVQQNPNFTTSRFDLAQVLTLQGNFTEALEQINLLIEENDQQGRFYNLRAMILLWLNRPDEAAHSAQQAMPRAFVNKQRYFYNIGVALSKAGHLDQGLWFLKRASQTFPQDRRILCSLIENRLLVGDRQGARQYSLQLLSGHGIVSLVSFLEQARTDYAAVPINVDLIKPVIVQTAMDTITDLNRYNSDNQHDPAQ
;
A
#
# COMPACT_ATOMS: atom_id res chain seq x y z
N MET A 1 14.98 -22.61 23.17
CA MET A 1 14.76 -23.32 21.88
C MET A 1 13.31 -23.71 21.68
N LEU A 2 12.68 -24.58 22.49
CA LEU A 2 11.28 -25.00 22.29
C LEU A 2 10.28 -23.82 22.15
N SER A 3 10.35 -22.83 23.05
CA SER A 3 9.51 -21.61 22.96
C SER A 3 9.70 -20.87 21.63
N THR A 4 10.94 -20.78 21.16
CA THR A 4 11.30 -20.12 19.90
C THR A 4 10.72 -20.89 18.72
N CYS A 5 10.83 -22.23 18.71
CA CYS A 5 10.26 -23.07 17.67
C CYS A 5 8.73 -22.93 17.64
N LEU A 6 8.05 -23.05 18.78
CA LEU A 6 6.59 -22.89 18.88
C LEU A 6 6.09 -21.54 18.36
N TRP A 7 6.83 -20.46 18.65
CA TRP A 7 6.50 -19.13 18.15
C TRP A 7 6.78 -18.97 16.65
N ALA A 8 7.97 -19.38 16.20
CA ALA A 8 8.44 -19.13 14.83
C ALA A 8 7.67 -19.93 13.79
N ILE A 9 7.26 -21.17 14.10
CA ILE A 9 6.51 -22.02 13.18
C ILE A 9 4.99 -21.87 13.34
N ASN A 10 4.52 -20.94 14.18
CA ASN A 10 3.09 -20.74 14.38
C ASN A 10 2.46 -20.10 13.11
N PRO A 11 1.38 -20.68 12.55
CA PRO A 11 0.75 -20.18 11.32
C PRO A 11 0.35 -18.71 11.34
N ILE A 12 0.04 -18.14 12.52
CA ILE A 12 -0.31 -16.73 12.67
C ILE A 12 0.83 -15.78 12.24
N GLN A 13 2.09 -16.23 12.30
CA GLN A 13 3.23 -15.40 11.92
C GLN A 13 3.36 -15.22 10.40
N THR A 14 2.67 -16.04 9.61
CA THR A 14 2.74 -16.02 8.13
C THR A 14 2.44 -14.63 7.59
N GLN A 15 1.41 -13.94 8.11
CA GLN A 15 1.05 -12.61 7.61
C GLN A 15 2.17 -11.58 7.84
N ALA A 16 2.91 -11.64 8.95
CA ALA A 16 3.99 -10.69 9.22
C ALA A 16 5.25 -10.94 8.38
N VAL A 17 5.47 -12.17 7.94
CA VAL A 17 6.66 -12.59 7.19
C VAL A 17 6.42 -12.53 5.68
N THR A 18 5.30 -13.06 5.20
CA THR A 18 5.01 -13.20 3.76
C THR A 18 4.42 -11.92 3.17
N TYR A 19 3.70 -11.11 3.96
CA TYR A 19 3.12 -9.86 3.45
C TYR A 19 4.19 -8.76 3.35
N ILE A 20 4.55 -8.36 2.13
CA ILE A 20 5.65 -7.42 1.85
C ILE A 20 5.57 -6.13 2.67
N VAL A 21 4.37 -5.56 2.82
CA VAL A 21 4.17 -4.33 3.62
C VAL A 21 4.55 -4.55 5.08
N GLN A 22 4.32 -5.75 5.63
CA GLN A 22 4.58 -6.08 7.03
C GLN A 22 6.03 -6.48 7.32
N ARG A 23 6.95 -6.37 6.35
CA ARG A 23 8.39 -6.39 6.64
C ARG A 23 8.79 -5.37 7.72
N MET A 24 8.04 -4.27 7.83
CA MET A 24 8.21 -3.28 8.90
C MET A 24 7.96 -3.87 10.29
N ALA A 25 6.98 -4.77 10.45
CA ALA A 25 6.64 -5.38 11.72
C ALA A 25 7.69 -6.42 12.16
N SER A 26 8.19 -7.23 11.22
CA SER A 26 9.23 -8.22 11.51
C SER A 26 10.57 -7.57 11.84
N MET A 27 10.97 -6.52 11.11
CA MET A 27 12.17 -5.72 11.42
C MET A 27 12.05 -4.99 12.76
N ALA A 28 10.90 -4.35 13.03
CA ALA A 28 10.65 -3.69 14.30
C ALA A 28 10.78 -4.67 15.47
N ALA A 29 10.17 -5.87 15.37
CA ALA A 29 10.26 -6.90 16.39
C ALA A 29 11.71 -7.38 16.60
N MET A 30 12.48 -7.58 15.53
CA MET A 30 13.89 -7.96 15.63
C MET A 30 14.69 -6.92 16.43
N PHE A 31 14.63 -5.65 16.04
CA PHE A 31 15.35 -4.58 16.74
C PHE A 31 14.86 -4.38 18.17
N PHE A 32 13.55 -4.53 18.42
CA PHE A 32 12.96 -4.48 19.75
C PHE A 32 13.51 -5.55 20.67
N ILE A 33 13.58 -6.81 20.21
CA ILE A 33 14.13 -7.92 21.00
C ILE A 33 15.65 -7.79 21.19
N ILE A 34 16.40 -7.32 20.18
CA ILE A 34 17.85 -7.04 20.33
C ILE A 34 18.07 -5.92 21.36
N SER A 35 17.22 -4.90 21.38
CA SER A 35 17.26 -3.84 22.40
C SER A 35 17.04 -4.41 23.82
N ILE A 36 16.02 -5.26 24.00
CA ILE A 36 15.79 -5.98 25.26
C ILE A 36 17.01 -6.83 25.64
N TYR A 37 17.60 -7.55 24.68
CA TYR A 37 18.77 -8.39 24.92
C TYR A 37 19.95 -7.58 25.46
N HIS A 38 20.28 -6.46 24.82
CA HIS A 38 21.34 -5.58 25.29
C HIS A 38 21.01 -4.92 26.63
N TYR A 39 19.75 -4.58 26.89
CA TYR A 39 19.33 -4.13 28.20
C TYR A 39 19.62 -5.18 29.28
N VAL A 40 19.24 -6.43 29.06
CA VAL A 40 19.48 -7.54 30.01
C VAL A 40 20.98 -7.76 30.22
N LEU A 41 21.80 -7.73 29.17
CA LEU A 41 23.27 -7.82 29.30
C LEU A 41 23.85 -6.67 30.12
N ALA A 42 23.38 -5.43 29.88
CA ALA A 42 23.80 -4.28 30.68
C ALA A 42 23.49 -4.48 32.16
N ARG A 43 22.37 -5.13 32.51
CA ARG A 43 21.99 -5.42 33.91
C ARG A 43 22.76 -6.59 34.54
N GLN A 44 23.31 -7.50 33.74
CA GLN A 44 24.09 -8.65 34.23
C GLN A 44 25.60 -8.34 34.35
N THR A 45 26.07 -7.27 33.69
CA THR A 45 27.46 -6.82 33.77
C THR A 45 27.69 -5.93 35.00
N GLN A 46 28.88 -6.00 35.59
CA GLN A 46 29.29 -5.00 36.58
C GLN A 46 29.45 -3.64 35.90
N VAL A 47 29.09 -2.55 36.59
CA VAL A 47 29.09 -1.18 36.05
C VAL A 47 30.47 -0.81 35.48
N ASN A 48 30.64 -0.99 34.18
CA ASN A 48 31.90 -0.81 33.47
C ASN A 48 31.65 -0.29 32.03
N ARG A 49 32.71 -0.20 31.21
CA ARG A 49 32.61 0.24 29.80
C ARG A 49 31.68 -0.64 28.96
N GLN A 50 31.59 -1.94 29.25
CA GLN A 50 30.71 -2.87 28.53
C GLN A 50 29.24 -2.60 28.85
N THR A 51 28.90 -2.25 30.09
CA THR A 51 27.55 -1.81 30.47
C THR A 51 27.14 -0.59 29.65
N ILE A 52 28.00 0.42 29.54
CA ILE A 52 27.72 1.63 28.74
C ILE A 52 27.51 1.28 27.27
N LEU A 53 28.36 0.42 26.69
CA LEU A 53 28.20 -0.04 25.31
C LEU A 53 26.84 -0.73 25.10
N HIS A 54 26.44 -1.63 25.98
CA HIS A 54 25.15 -2.31 25.88
C HIS A 54 23.97 -1.34 26.03
N LEU A 55 24.07 -0.31 26.88
CA LEU A 55 23.03 0.72 26.97
C LEU A 55 22.95 1.59 25.71
N ILE A 56 24.08 1.94 25.10
CA ILE A 56 24.12 2.64 23.82
C ILE A 56 23.46 1.78 22.74
N LEU A 57 23.82 0.50 22.65
CA LEU A 57 23.22 -0.44 21.69
C LEU A 57 21.71 -0.60 21.94
N CYS A 58 21.27 -0.68 23.20
CA CYS A 58 19.85 -0.70 23.56
C CYS A 58 19.11 0.51 22.97
N VAL A 59 19.65 1.73 23.11
CA VAL A 59 19.04 2.95 22.56
C VAL A 59 19.09 2.96 21.03
N ILE A 60 20.20 2.59 20.41
CA ILE A 60 20.33 2.54 18.94
C ILE A 60 19.29 1.59 18.35
N PHE A 61 19.20 0.35 18.87
CA PHE A 61 18.23 -0.62 18.38
C PHE A 61 16.79 -0.20 18.67
N PHE A 62 16.53 0.50 19.78
CA PHE A 62 15.21 1.08 20.03
C PHE A 62 14.83 2.11 18.95
N LEU A 63 15.74 3.03 18.60
CA LEU A 63 15.50 4.03 17.55
C LEU A 63 15.33 3.38 16.18
N LEU A 64 16.07 2.32 15.87
CA LEU A 64 15.88 1.54 14.65
C LEU A 64 14.51 0.84 14.63
N ALA A 65 14.07 0.29 15.76
CA ALA A 65 12.74 -0.32 15.88
C ALA A 65 11.63 0.73 15.66
N LEU A 66 11.78 1.91 16.27
CA LEU A 66 10.84 3.03 16.14
C LEU A 66 10.80 3.59 14.71
N GLY A 67 11.95 3.64 14.04
CA GLY A 67 12.06 3.99 12.63
C GLY A 67 11.43 2.97 11.69
N CYS A 68 11.25 1.72 12.13
CA CYS A 68 10.53 0.70 11.37
C CYS A 68 9.01 0.77 11.61
N LYS A 69 8.58 0.90 12.88
CA LYS A 69 7.17 0.93 13.25
C LYS A 69 6.98 1.70 14.56
N GLU A 70 6.02 2.61 14.58
CA GLU A 70 5.67 3.48 15.71
C GLU A 70 5.31 2.69 16.98
N ASN A 71 4.78 1.47 16.82
CA ASN A 71 4.42 0.61 17.95
C ASN A 71 5.61 0.15 18.78
N ALA A 72 6.84 0.26 18.27
CA ALA A 72 8.04 -0.06 19.04
C ALA A 72 8.21 0.81 20.30
N VAL A 73 7.49 1.93 20.42
CA VAL A 73 7.48 2.77 21.65
C VAL A 73 7.04 1.99 22.90
N THR A 74 6.33 0.86 22.74
CA THR A 74 6.00 -0.07 23.85
C THR A 74 7.23 -0.69 24.51
N LEU A 75 8.44 -0.50 23.97
CA LEU A 75 9.68 -0.92 24.62
C LEU A 75 9.83 -0.28 26.00
N ILE A 76 9.46 1.00 26.15
CA ILE A 76 9.59 1.74 27.42
C ILE A 76 8.83 1.04 28.56
N PRO A 77 7.50 0.82 28.47
CA PRO A 77 6.79 0.06 29.49
C PRO A 77 7.23 -1.40 29.58
N THR A 78 7.75 -1.99 28.50
CA THR A 78 8.30 -3.36 28.52
C THR A 78 9.58 -3.47 29.36
N LEU A 79 10.51 -2.52 29.25
CA LEU A 79 11.73 -2.51 30.07
C LEU A 79 11.39 -2.24 31.55
N LEU A 80 10.40 -1.39 31.82
CA LEU A 80 9.88 -1.20 33.17
C LEU A 80 9.31 -2.51 33.74
N LEU A 81 8.53 -3.25 32.93
CA LEU A 81 8.01 -4.56 33.32
C LEU A 81 9.14 -5.56 33.60
N LEU A 82 10.20 -5.58 32.79
CA LEU A 82 11.40 -6.40 33.03
C LEU A 82 12.06 -6.08 34.38
N GLU A 83 12.25 -4.79 34.69
CA GLU A 83 12.81 -4.34 35.97
C GLU A 83 11.94 -4.79 37.15
N LEU A 84 10.61 -4.68 37.04
CA LEU A 84 9.68 -5.09 38.09
C LEU A 84 9.65 -6.60 38.32
N CYS A 85 9.77 -7.40 37.25
CA CYS A 85 9.66 -8.85 37.31
C CYS A 85 10.96 -9.55 37.71
N PHE A 86 12.12 -9.08 37.22
CA PHE A 86 13.37 -9.84 37.30
C PHE A 86 14.52 -9.13 38.02
N PHE A 87 14.46 -7.80 38.19
CA PHE A 87 15.55 -7.03 38.80
C PHE A 87 15.14 -6.41 40.16
N LYS A 88 16.12 -5.91 40.92
CA LYS A 88 15.88 -5.36 42.27
C LYS A 88 15.16 -4.00 42.18
N ARG A 89 14.17 -3.80 43.06
CA ARG A 89 13.38 -2.55 43.15
C ARG A 89 14.30 -1.40 43.59
N ASN A 90 14.24 -0.28 42.85
CA ASN A 90 14.89 1.01 43.15
C ASN A 90 16.37 1.17 42.71
N ASP A 91 16.70 0.74 41.50
CA ASP A 91 17.99 1.08 40.88
C ASP A 91 17.95 2.47 40.20
N ARG A 92 18.84 3.37 40.61
CA ARG A 92 18.97 4.71 40.02
C ARG A 92 19.36 4.64 38.54
N ALA A 93 20.11 3.62 38.12
CA ALA A 93 20.52 3.44 36.73
C ALA A 93 19.32 3.12 35.83
N ALA A 94 18.40 2.26 36.28
CA ALA A 94 17.19 1.93 35.52
C ALA A 94 16.30 3.17 35.28
N LYS A 95 16.17 4.06 36.28
CA LYS A 95 15.44 5.33 36.15
C LYS A 95 16.07 6.26 35.12
N ILE A 96 17.40 6.37 35.12
CA ILE A 96 18.14 7.20 34.15
C ILE A 96 17.95 6.65 32.73
N ILE A 97 18.07 5.34 32.54
CA ILE A 97 17.87 4.71 31.23
C ILE A 97 16.44 4.93 30.73
N LEU A 98 15.44 4.76 31.60
CA LEU A 98 14.05 5.02 31.24
C LEU A 98 13.84 6.48 30.82
N ALA A 99 14.43 7.43 31.55
CA ALA A 99 14.38 8.85 31.20
C ALA A 99 15.06 9.15 29.87
N ILE A 100 16.22 8.52 29.57
CA ILE A 100 16.91 8.64 28.28
C ILE A 100 16.02 8.12 27.14
N LEU A 101 15.39 6.95 27.32
CA LEU A 101 14.51 6.37 26.29
C LEU A 101 13.26 7.22 26.04
N VAL A 102 12.67 7.76 27.10
CA VAL A 102 11.55 8.72 27.00
C VAL A 102 11.99 9.98 26.27
N GLY A 103 13.14 10.55 26.64
CA GLY A 103 13.72 11.73 25.97
C GLY A 103 14.00 11.48 24.48
N ALA A 104 14.60 10.32 24.16
CA ALA A 104 14.88 9.91 22.78
C ALA A 104 13.60 9.74 21.96
N THR A 105 12.53 9.23 22.58
CA THR A 105 11.22 9.09 21.93
C THR A 105 10.60 10.45 21.62
N ILE A 106 10.60 11.37 22.59
CA ILE A 106 10.09 12.74 22.39
C ILE A 106 10.87 13.42 21.27
N PHE A 107 12.20 13.32 21.29
CA PHE A 107 13.05 13.89 20.24
C PHE A 107 12.75 13.29 18.86
N PHE A 108 12.60 11.97 18.76
CA PHE A 108 12.27 11.31 17.51
C PHE A 108 10.95 11.82 16.91
N PHE A 109 9.88 11.90 17.72
CA PHE A 109 8.59 12.39 17.23
C PHE A 109 8.61 13.88 16.88
N LEU A 110 9.36 14.70 17.62
CA LEU A 110 9.56 16.11 17.26
C LEU A 110 10.32 16.26 15.93
N ALA A 111 11.37 15.47 15.71
CA ALA A 111 12.12 15.48 14.46
C ALA A 111 11.25 15.00 13.28
N ALA A 112 10.47 13.94 13.47
CA ALA A 112 9.53 13.45 12.47
C ALA A 112 8.44 14.48 12.14
N PHE A 113 7.91 15.17 13.16
CA PHE A 113 6.92 16.23 13.00
C PHE A 113 7.50 17.44 12.25
N TYR A 114 8.70 17.88 12.60
CA TYR A 114 9.40 18.96 11.89
C TYR A 114 9.63 18.62 10.41
N TYR A 115 10.08 17.40 10.13
CA TYR A 115 10.25 16.90 8.76
C TYR A 115 8.92 16.84 8.00
N ALA A 116 7.82 16.46 8.66
CA ALA A 116 6.49 16.41 8.05
C ALA A 116 5.95 17.82 7.70
N ILE A 117 6.20 18.82 8.55
CA ILE A 117 5.85 20.22 8.28
C ILE A 117 6.65 20.76 7.09
N ASP A 118 7.97 20.60 7.10
CA ASP A 118 8.87 21.10 6.05
C ASP A 118 8.48 20.58 4.66
N ARG A 119 8.00 19.33 4.60
CA ARG A 119 7.59 18.67 3.37
C ARG A 119 6.09 18.79 3.05
N ASN A 120 5.34 19.57 3.84
CA ASN A 120 3.89 19.71 3.73
C ASN A 120 3.12 18.37 3.75
N LEU A 121 3.71 17.33 4.35
CA LEU A 121 3.16 15.98 4.38
C LEU A 121 1.93 15.87 5.28
N LEU A 122 1.69 16.87 6.14
CA LEU A 122 0.52 16.94 7.01
C LEU A 122 -0.80 16.94 6.23
N GLN A 123 -0.83 17.49 5.01
CA GLN A 123 -1.99 17.41 4.10
C GLN A 123 -2.25 16.00 3.57
N SER A 124 -1.24 15.12 3.53
CA SER A 124 -1.42 13.72 3.13
C SER A 124 -1.93 12.84 4.29
N PHE A 125 -1.82 13.30 5.53
CA PHE A 125 -2.35 12.61 6.72
C PHE A 125 -3.80 13.00 7.04
N SER A 126 -4.36 14.01 6.36
CA SER A 126 -5.75 14.43 6.52
C SER A 126 -6.72 13.61 5.66
N GLU A 127 -6.52 12.29 5.54
CA GLU A 127 -7.64 11.43 5.17
C GLU A 127 -8.64 11.44 6.33
N PRO A 128 -9.95 11.64 6.09
CA PRO A 128 -10.91 11.77 7.16
C PRO A 128 -10.90 10.53 8.06
N ILE A 129 -10.59 10.77 9.34
CA ILE A 129 -10.80 9.86 10.48
C ILE A 129 -12.25 9.31 10.52
N GLY A 130 -13.19 9.95 9.81
CA GLY A 130 -14.58 9.54 9.62
C GLY A 130 -14.84 8.45 8.55
N SER A 131 -13.81 7.81 7.99
CA SER A 131 -14.02 6.82 6.92
C SER A 131 -14.33 5.41 7.40
N ARG A 132 -14.23 5.04 8.69
CA ARG A 132 -14.40 3.65 9.19
C ARG A 132 -15.87 3.34 9.58
N PRO A 133 -16.33 2.07 9.52
CA PRO A 133 -17.73 1.69 9.73
C PRO A 133 -18.08 1.55 11.22
N PHE A 134 -17.18 1.99 12.10
CA PHE A 134 -17.29 1.88 13.54
C PHE A 134 -16.84 3.18 14.17
N SER A 135 -17.51 3.55 15.25
CA SER A 135 -17.08 4.62 16.14
C SER A 135 -15.88 4.18 16.99
N VAL A 136 -15.19 5.16 17.57
CA VAL A 136 -14.12 4.91 18.55
C VAL A 136 -14.64 4.11 19.74
N LYS A 137 -15.90 4.35 20.16
CA LYS A 137 -16.55 3.61 21.25
C LYS A 137 -16.75 2.14 20.89
N GLU A 138 -17.34 1.86 19.74
CA GLU A 138 -17.56 0.48 19.28
C GLU A 138 -16.26 -0.26 19.08
N ARG A 139 -15.25 0.41 18.53
CA ARG A 139 -13.88 -0.13 18.45
C ARG A 139 -13.39 -0.55 19.83
N LEU A 140 -13.38 0.36 20.80
CA LEU A 140 -12.89 0.08 22.15
C LEU A 140 -13.65 -1.08 22.82
N LEU A 141 -14.96 -1.16 22.65
CA LEU A 141 -15.76 -2.26 23.18
C LEU A 141 -15.42 -3.61 22.51
N THR A 142 -15.05 -3.58 21.23
CA THR A 142 -14.74 -4.79 20.45
C THR A 142 -13.33 -5.32 20.73
N GLN A 143 -12.36 -4.44 21.04
CA GLN A 143 -10.95 -4.82 21.20
C GLN A 143 -10.67 -5.94 22.23
N PRO A 144 -11.31 -5.99 23.42
CA PRO A 144 -11.13 -7.09 24.36
C PRO A 144 -11.47 -8.46 23.76
N ALA A 145 -12.54 -8.56 22.98
CA ALA A 145 -12.92 -9.79 22.30
C ALA A 145 -11.90 -10.17 21.22
N ILE A 146 -11.31 -9.18 20.54
CA ILE A 146 -10.25 -9.37 19.55
C ILE A 146 -8.94 -9.86 20.22
N LEU A 147 -8.59 -9.35 21.40
CA LEU A 147 -7.43 -9.84 22.16
C LEU A 147 -7.62 -11.31 22.55
N LEU A 148 -8.83 -11.71 22.92
CA LEU A 148 -9.14 -13.12 23.17
C LEU A 148 -9.12 -13.95 21.89
N LEU A 149 -9.62 -13.41 20.77
CA LEU A 149 -9.48 -14.05 19.45
C LEU A 149 -8.00 -14.28 19.14
N TYR A 150 -7.13 -13.30 19.33
CA TYR A 150 -5.69 -13.43 19.13
C TYR A 150 -5.06 -14.51 19.99
N LEU A 151 -5.36 -14.56 21.29
CA LEU A 151 -4.93 -15.67 22.15
C LEU A 151 -5.45 -17.02 21.61
N SER A 152 -6.69 -17.07 21.16
CA SER A 152 -7.26 -18.28 20.56
C SER A 152 -6.60 -18.66 19.23
N LEU A 153 -6.16 -17.70 18.41
CA LEU A 153 -5.48 -17.96 17.15
C LEU A 153 -4.03 -18.41 17.40
N LEU A 154 -3.40 -17.96 18.49
CA LEU A 154 -2.06 -18.38 18.89
C LEU A 154 -2.03 -19.82 19.42
N PHE A 155 -3.00 -20.19 20.26
CA PHE A 155 -3.06 -21.52 20.89
C PHE A 155 -3.92 -22.54 20.13
N TYR A 156 -4.79 -22.08 19.21
CA TYR A 156 -5.52 -22.92 18.24
C TYR A 156 -5.36 -22.37 16.81
N PRO A 157 -4.14 -22.45 16.22
CA PRO A 157 -3.77 -21.83 14.95
C PRO A 157 -4.17 -22.68 13.74
N SER A 158 -5.45 -22.97 13.58
CA SER A 158 -5.94 -23.64 12.37
C SER A 158 -5.86 -22.70 11.15
N PRO A 159 -5.26 -23.11 10.01
CA PRO A 159 -5.21 -22.29 8.79
C PRO A 159 -6.60 -21.84 8.30
N ALA A 160 -7.64 -22.62 8.57
CA ALA A 160 -9.02 -22.29 8.23
C ALA A 160 -9.56 -21.05 8.99
N ARG A 161 -8.98 -20.73 10.15
CA ARG A 161 -9.36 -19.57 10.97
C ARG A 161 -8.52 -18.32 10.68
N LEU A 162 -7.50 -18.45 9.83
CA LEU A 162 -6.60 -17.36 9.48
C LEU A 162 -6.98 -16.79 8.11
N SER A 163 -7.13 -15.48 8.00
CA SER A 163 -7.55 -14.76 6.81
C SER A 163 -6.90 -13.36 6.75
N ILE A 164 -6.72 -12.81 5.55
CA ILE A 164 -6.34 -11.40 5.41
C ILE A 164 -7.48 -10.45 5.81
N ASP A 165 -8.72 -10.95 5.72
CA ASP A 165 -9.93 -10.22 6.08
C ASP A 165 -10.81 -11.08 7.00
N HIS A 166 -11.17 -10.53 8.16
CA HIS A 166 -11.90 -11.24 9.20
C HIS A 166 -13.32 -10.67 9.29
N SER A 167 -14.31 -11.55 9.24
CA SER A 167 -15.67 -11.19 9.63
C SER A 167 -15.78 -11.32 11.15
N PHE A 168 -15.95 -10.20 11.85
CA PHE A 168 -16.03 -10.17 13.31
C PHE A 168 -17.16 -9.25 13.77
N PRO A 169 -18.03 -9.70 14.70
CA PRO A 169 -19.16 -8.91 15.14
C PRO A 169 -18.71 -7.66 15.89
N LEU A 170 -19.26 -6.50 15.52
CA LEU A 170 -18.98 -5.23 16.19
C LEU A 170 -19.71 -5.16 17.54
N SER A 171 -19.00 -4.73 18.58
CA SER A 171 -19.59 -4.48 19.89
C SER A 171 -20.21 -3.08 19.96
N THR A 172 -21.54 -3.01 19.91
CA THR A 172 -22.32 -1.76 20.01
C THR A 172 -22.64 -1.39 21.46
N SER A 173 -22.69 -2.38 22.36
CA SER A 173 -22.90 -2.18 23.79
C SER A 173 -22.17 -3.24 24.62
N LEU A 174 -22.21 -3.12 25.95
CA LEU A 174 -21.63 -4.13 26.85
C LEU A 174 -22.29 -5.51 26.72
N PHE A 175 -23.53 -5.57 26.23
CA PHE A 175 -24.31 -6.80 26.13
C PHE A 175 -24.59 -7.23 24.68
N GLN A 176 -24.15 -6.46 23.69
CA GLN A 176 -24.33 -6.75 22.27
C GLN A 176 -22.99 -6.61 21.51
N PRO A 177 -22.42 -7.73 21.02
CA PRO A 177 -22.82 -9.10 21.28
C PRO A 177 -22.66 -9.47 22.77
N TRP A 178 -23.34 -10.53 23.22
CA TRP A 178 -23.29 -11.00 24.61
C TRP A 178 -21.87 -11.33 25.09
N THR A 179 -20.95 -11.60 24.15
CA THR A 179 -19.53 -11.89 24.40
C THR A 179 -18.72 -10.67 24.81
N THR A 180 -19.24 -9.45 24.63
CA THR A 180 -18.49 -8.21 24.91
C THR A 180 -18.09 -8.09 26.38
N LEU A 181 -19.06 -8.09 27.30
CA LEU A 181 -18.79 -8.00 28.73
C LEU A 181 -17.92 -9.17 29.25
N PRO A 182 -18.19 -10.45 28.93
CA PRO A 182 -17.30 -11.55 29.28
C PRO A 182 -15.86 -11.35 28.79
N SER A 183 -15.67 -10.84 27.58
CA SER A 183 -14.34 -10.60 27.03
C SER A 183 -13.56 -9.54 27.81
N ILE A 184 -14.24 -8.44 28.17
CA ILE A 184 -13.68 -7.40 29.04
C ILE A 184 -13.26 -7.99 30.39
N LEU A 185 -14.14 -8.76 31.03
CA LEU A 185 -13.88 -9.35 32.33
C LEU A 185 -12.71 -10.35 32.28
N ILE A 186 -12.64 -11.21 31.27
CA ILE A 186 -11.53 -12.17 31.12
C ILE A 186 -10.20 -11.45 30.94
N VAL A 187 -10.14 -10.41 30.09
CA VAL A 187 -8.91 -9.61 29.90
C VAL A 187 -8.49 -8.96 31.23
N LEU A 188 -9.42 -8.37 31.97
CA LEU A 188 -9.15 -7.78 33.28
C LEU A 188 -8.66 -8.83 34.28
N ILE A 189 -9.30 -9.99 34.33
CA ILE A 189 -8.90 -11.11 35.21
C ILE A 189 -7.48 -11.56 34.87
N LEU A 190 -7.12 -11.72 33.60
CA LEU A 190 -5.77 -12.12 33.18
C LEU A 190 -4.71 -11.09 33.60
N ILE A 191 -4.99 -9.80 33.41
CA ILE A 191 -4.09 -8.70 33.80
C ILE A 191 -3.93 -8.67 35.33
N VAL A 192 -5.03 -8.67 36.07
CA VAL A 192 -5.02 -8.64 37.54
C VAL A 192 -4.33 -9.87 38.11
N PHE A 193 -4.61 -11.06 37.56
CA PHE A 193 -3.94 -12.29 37.93
C PHE A 193 -2.43 -12.19 37.72
N ALA A 194 -1.98 -11.70 36.57
CA ALA A 194 -0.56 -11.50 36.29
C ALA A 194 0.08 -10.50 37.27
N ILE A 195 -0.59 -9.39 37.59
CA ILE A 195 -0.09 -8.41 38.56
C ILE A 195 0.02 -9.02 39.96
N ILE A 196 -0.98 -9.77 40.44
CA ILE A 196 -0.94 -10.41 41.76
C ILE A 196 0.14 -11.48 41.82
N ARG A 197 0.32 -12.22 40.72
CA ARG A 197 1.26 -13.35 40.64
C ARG A 197 2.68 -12.94 40.26
N PHE A 198 2.95 -11.69 39.89
CA PHE A 198 4.26 -11.31 39.33
C PHE A 198 5.46 -11.60 40.24
N ARG A 199 5.29 -11.63 41.57
CA ARG A 199 6.35 -12.02 42.52
C ARG A 199 6.53 -13.53 42.64
N LYS A 200 5.44 -14.29 42.56
CA LYS A 200 5.47 -15.75 42.76
C LYS A 200 5.77 -16.48 41.45
N ASN A 201 5.23 -15.99 40.33
CA ASN A 201 5.40 -16.54 38.98
C ASN A 201 5.82 -15.41 38.02
N PRO A 202 7.05 -14.86 38.15
CA PRO A 202 7.49 -13.70 37.36
C PRO A 202 7.48 -13.98 35.85
N LEU A 203 7.88 -15.18 35.43
CA LEU A 203 7.94 -15.55 34.02
C LEU A 203 6.55 -15.62 33.36
N LEU A 204 5.56 -16.22 34.02
CA LEU A 204 4.18 -16.25 33.52
C LEU A 204 3.57 -14.85 33.48
N SER A 205 3.79 -14.08 34.53
CA SER A 205 3.23 -12.73 34.65
C SER A 205 3.84 -11.78 33.63
N PHE A 206 5.16 -11.91 33.39
CA PHE A 206 5.86 -11.19 32.34
C PHE A 206 5.27 -11.50 30.96
N ALA A 207 5.07 -12.77 30.61
CA ALA A 207 4.50 -13.16 29.32
C ALA A 207 3.10 -12.59 29.08
N ILE A 208 2.22 -12.67 30.10
CA ILE A 208 0.85 -12.14 30.01
C ILE A 208 0.86 -10.61 29.88
N LEU A 209 1.60 -9.91 30.74
CA LEU A 209 1.64 -8.44 30.73
C LEU A 209 2.35 -7.91 29.48
N PHE A 210 3.39 -8.59 29.01
CA PHE A 210 4.07 -8.25 27.75
C PHE A 210 3.10 -8.30 26.56
N PHE A 211 2.26 -9.33 26.48
CA PHE A 211 1.26 -9.45 25.42
C PHE A 211 0.28 -8.27 25.40
N PHE A 212 -0.24 -7.86 26.56
CA PHE A 212 -1.18 -6.74 26.65
C PHE A 212 -0.52 -5.37 26.46
N ILE A 213 0.69 -5.16 27.01
CA ILE A 213 1.45 -3.91 26.82
C ILE A 213 1.73 -3.68 25.34
N ASN A 214 2.15 -4.71 24.60
CA ASN A 214 2.51 -4.56 23.19
C ASN A 214 1.28 -4.47 22.26
N HIS A 215 0.07 -4.70 22.77
CA HIS A 215 -1.18 -4.45 22.06
C HIS A 215 -1.80 -3.08 22.37
N ILE A 216 -1.25 -2.31 23.32
CA ILE A 216 -1.89 -1.08 23.81
C ILE A 216 -2.12 -0.08 22.67
N ILE A 217 -1.15 0.12 21.77
CA ILE A 217 -1.30 1.12 20.70
C ILE A 217 -2.31 0.64 19.66
N GLU A 218 -2.30 -0.64 19.35
CA GLU A 218 -3.18 -1.23 18.33
C GLU A 218 -4.59 -1.53 18.84
N SER A 219 -4.83 -1.47 20.15
CA SER A 219 -6.10 -1.82 20.81
C SER A 219 -6.71 -0.66 21.62
N THR A 220 -6.45 0.58 21.21
CA THR A 220 -6.95 1.81 21.86
C THR A 220 -7.86 2.64 20.95
N ILE A 221 -8.06 3.92 21.31
CA ILE A 221 -8.86 4.92 20.61
C ILE A 221 -8.35 5.28 19.22
N ILE A 222 -7.12 4.88 18.88
CA ILE A 222 -6.56 5.14 17.55
C ILE A 222 -7.42 4.37 16.53
N PRO A 223 -8.04 5.04 15.54
CA PRO A 223 -9.04 4.46 14.63
C PRO A 223 -8.39 3.59 13.53
N LEU A 224 -7.56 2.65 13.94
CA LEU A 224 -7.02 1.60 13.08
C LEU A 224 -8.09 0.55 12.78
N GLU A 225 -7.83 -0.34 11.83
CA GLU A 225 -8.69 -1.49 11.57
C GLU A 225 -8.88 -2.36 12.83
N LEU A 226 -10.01 -3.05 12.92
CA LEU A 226 -10.35 -3.86 14.09
C LEU A 226 -9.33 -4.99 14.30
N ILE A 227 -9.09 -5.80 13.26
CA ILE A 227 -8.37 -7.07 13.38
C ILE A 227 -7.30 -7.18 12.29
N PHE A 228 -6.10 -7.57 12.68
CA PHE A 228 -5.04 -7.99 11.78
C PHE A 228 -4.13 -9.00 12.48
N GLU A 229 -3.81 -10.12 11.82
CA GLU A 229 -3.05 -11.21 12.45
C GLU A 229 -1.61 -10.81 12.76
N HIS A 230 -0.97 -10.06 11.86
CA HIS A 230 0.41 -9.59 11.99
C HIS A 230 0.65 -8.71 13.23
N ARG A 231 -0.41 -8.17 13.83
CA ARG A 231 -0.35 -7.45 15.13
C ARG A 231 0.18 -8.32 16.25
N ASN A 232 0.00 -9.64 16.14
CA ASN A 232 0.48 -10.60 17.13
C ASN A 232 1.98 -10.89 17.04
N TYR A 233 2.68 -10.46 16.00
CA TYR A 233 4.06 -10.88 15.78
C TYR A 233 4.96 -10.57 16.98
N LEU A 234 5.03 -9.30 17.39
CA LEU A 234 5.78 -8.91 18.58
C LEU A 234 5.09 -9.33 19.89
N PRO A 235 3.80 -9.03 20.15
CA PRO A 235 3.15 -9.33 21.43
C PRO A 235 3.17 -10.81 21.83
N SER A 236 3.16 -11.73 20.86
CA SER A 236 3.15 -13.17 21.14
C SER A 236 4.52 -13.76 21.49
N PHE A 237 5.60 -12.99 21.34
CA PHE A 237 6.98 -13.48 21.43
C PHE A 237 7.27 -14.26 22.73
N PHE A 238 6.78 -13.76 23.87
CA PHE A 238 7.01 -14.38 25.18
C PHE A 238 5.88 -15.31 25.64
N LEU A 239 4.75 -15.41 24.94
CA LEU A 239 3.61 -16.25 25.36
C LEU A 239 3.92 -17.75 25.38
N PHE A 240 4.82 -18.21 24.51
CA PHE A 240 5.23 -19.63 24.48
C PHE A 240 6.31 -19.99 25.50
N LEU A 241 6.88 -18.99 26.20
CA LEU A 241 7.95 -19.22 27.17
C LEU A 241 7.45 -19.95 28.43
N PRO A 242 6.33 -19.55 29.08
CA PRO A 242 5.74 -20.32 30.17
C PRO A 242 5.30 -21.72 29.74
N VAL A 243 4.80 -21.87 28.51
CA VAL A 243 4.39 -23.17 27.95
C VAL A 243 5.59 -24.11 27.84
N ALA A 244 6.70 -23.64 27.26
CA ALA A 244 7.92 -24.44 27.15
C ALA A 244 8.52 -24.77 28.53
N ALA A 245 8.46 -23.83 29.49
CA ALA A 245 8.89 -24.08 30.86
C ALA A 245 8.02 -25.16 31.54
N GLY A 246 6.71 -25.12 31.33
CA GLY A 246 5.75 -26.12 31.82
C GLY A 246 5.98 -27.51 31.23
N ILE A 247 6.19 -27.60 29.90
CA ILE A 247 6.52 -28.86 29.22
C ILE A 247 7.82 -29.45 29.79
N ARG A 248 8.86 -28.62 29.99
CA ARG A 248 10.13 -29.07 30.58
C ARG A 248 9.93 -29.59 32.01
N TYR A 249 9.13 -28.88 32.82
CA TYR A 249 8.81 -29.32 34.18
C TYR A 249 8.10 -30.68 34.17
N LEU A 250 7.09 -30.86 33.31
CA LEU A 250 6.35 -32.12 33.17
C LEU A 250 7.23 -33.26 32.66
N LEU A 251 8.15 -33.00 31.73
CA LEU A 251 9.13 -34.00 31.27
C LEU A 251 10.00 -34.51 32.41
N ASN A 252 10.55 -33.59 33.22
CA ASN A 252 11.42 -33.94 34.35
C ASN A 252 10.66 -34.70 35.44
N TRP A 253 9.42 -34.27 35.75
CA TRP A 253 8.59 -34.92 36.76
C TRP A 253 8.10 -36.31 36.32
N SER A 254 7.66 -36.45 35.07
CA SER A 254 7.14 -37.72 34.54
C SER A 254 8.23 -38.78 34.33
N ALA A 255 9.48 -38.36 34.07
CA ALA A 255 10.62 -39.26 33.85
C ALA A 255 10.85 -40.22 35.03
N SER A 256 10.64 -39.75 36.27
CA SER A 256 10.83 -40.55 37.48
C SER A 256 9.57 -41.25 37.97
N SER A 257 8.38 -40.72 37.66
CA SER A 257 7.14 -41.10 38.33
C SER A 257 6.10 -41.77 37.43
N MET A 258 6.08 -41.48 36.12
CA MET A 258 5.02 -41.90 35.21
C MET A 258 5.51 -42.13 33.77
N ARG A 259 5.99 -43.35 33.48
CA ARG A 259 6.56 -43.72 32.17
C ARG A 259 5.61 -43.47 30.98
N LEU A 260 4.31 -43.75 31.13
CA LEU A 260 3.31 -43.53 30.07
C LEU A 260 3.15 -42.04 29.73
N VAL A 261 3.09 -41.16 30.74
CA VAL A 261 2.98 -39.71 30.53
C VAL A 261 4.25 -39.17 29.90
N HIS A 262 5.42 -39.65 30.33
CA HIS A 262 6.69 -39.26 29.75
C HIS A 262 6.77 -39.62 28.26
N ALA A 263 6.42 -40.87 27.90
CA ALA A 263 6.36 -41.33 26.53
C ALA A 263 5.36 -40.51 25.70
N ALA A 264 4.17 -40.20 26.26
CA ALA A 264 3.18 -39.37 25.60
C ALA A 264 3.71 -37.97 25.29
N ILE A 265 4.39 -37.30 26.24
CA ILE A 265 4.93 -35.95 26.00
C ILE A 265 6.02 -35.97 24.92
N ILE A 266 6.92 -36.97 24.93
CA ILE A 266 7.99 -37.12 23.94
C ILE A 266 7.44 -37.32 22.52
N VAL A 267 6.26 -37.94 22.37
CA VAL A 267 5.62 -38.13 21.06
C VAL A 267 4.77 -36.92 20.66
N VAL A 268 3.95 -36.41 21.58
CA VAL A 268 2.97 -35.34 21.31
C VAL A 268 3.64 -34.01 21.00
N VAL A 269 4.74 -33.65 21.68
CA VAL A 269 5.39 -32.35 21.47
C VAL A 269 6.00 -32.25 20.05
N PRO A 270 6.79 -33.21 19.56
CA PRO A 270 7.24 -33.21 18.16
C PRO A 270 6.08 -33.26 17.17
N LEU A 271 5.05 -34.08 17.42
CA LEU A 271 3.87 -34.14 16.54
C LEU A 271 3.18 -32.78 16.45
N LEU A 272 3.04 -32.06 17.56
CA LEU A 272 2.52 -30.70 17.60
C LEU A 272 3.39 -29.75 16.76
N LEU A 273 4.72 -29.82 16.87
CA LEU A 273 5.61 -28.99 16.06
C LEU A 273 5.48 -29.30 14.56
N ILE A 274 5.36 -30.57 14.18
CA ILE A 274 5.12 -30.99 12.80
C ILE A 274 3.77 -30.44 12.31
N MET A 275 2.70 -30.58 13.10
CA MET A 275 1.38 -30.05 12.77
C MET A 275 1.38 -28.53 12.59
N LEU A 276 2.06 -27.78 13.46
CA LEU A 276 2.21 -26.33 13.30
C LEU A 276 3.01 -25.97 12.05
N GLY A 277 4.09 -26.70 11.75
CA GLY A 277 4.87 -26.53 10.52
C GLY A 277 4.04 -26.78 9.26
N LEU A 278 3.26 -27.85 9.22
CA LEU A 278 2.34 -28.17 8.12
C LEU A 278 1.23 -27.13 8.00
N ALA A 279 0.69 -26.64 9.11
CA ALA A 279 -0.29 -25.56 9.12
C ALA A 279 0.29 -24.25 8.56
N THR A 280 1.55 -23.93 8.85
CA THR A 280 2.24 -22.76 8.28
C THR A 280 2.52 -22.95 6.80
N TYR A 281 2.94 -24.16 6.40
CA TYR A 281 3.15 -24.50 4.99
C TYR A 281 1.84 -24.35 4.18
N THR A 282 0.75 -24.94 4.66
CA THR A 282 -0.57 -24.83 4.02
C THR A 282 -1.09 -23.40 4.01
N ARG A 283 -0.86 -22.60 5.07
CA ARG A 283 -1.27 -21.19 5.08
C ARG A 283 -0.59 -20.37 3.98
N ASN A 284 0.66 -20.69 3.62
CA ASN A 284 1.38 -19.96 2.56
C ASN A 284 0.79 -20.17 1.16
N SER A 285 0.02 -21.24 0.91
CA SER A 285 -0.63 -21.41 -0.40
C SER A 285 -1.64 -20.31 -0.69
N ALA A 286 -2.32 -19.80 0.34
CA ALA A 286 -3.21 -18.65 0.22
C ALA A 286 -2.45 -17.34 -0.05
N TRP A 287 -1.14 -17.27 0.19
CA TRP A 287 -0.33 -16.09 -0.11
C TRP A 287 0.42 -16.18 -1.45
N ALA A 288 0.16 -17.22 -2.24
CA ALA A 288 0.90 -17.49 -3.48
C ALA A 288 0.60 -16.46 -4.60
N SER A 289 -0.63 -15.96 -4.67
CA SER A 289 -1.07 -14.96 -5.64
C SER A 289 -2.14 -14.05 -5.03
N GLU A 290 -2.36 -12.89 -5.63
CA GLU A 290 -3.43 -11.98 -5.18
C GLU A 290 -4.81 -12.66 -5.28
N GLU A 291 -5.05 -13.45 -6.32
CA GLU A 291 -6.29 -14.20 -6.51
C GLU A 291 -6.49 -15.25 -5.40
N SER A 292 -5.49 -16.09 -5.13
CA SER A 292 -5.59 -17.13 -4.08
C SER A 292 -5.81 -16.52 -2.69
N LEU A 293 -5.22 -15.35 -2.43
CA LEU A 293 -5.36 -14.63 -1.17
C LEU A 293 -6.78 -14.11 -0.93
N TRP A 294 -7.39 -13.50 -1.94
CA TRP A 294 -8.75 -12.99 -1.82
C TRP A 294 -9.80 -14.09 -1.99
N ALA A 295 -9.52 -15.16 -2.71
CA ALA A 295 -10.35 -16.36 -2.75
C ALA A 295 -10.40 -17.04 -1.37
N ASP A 296 -9.24 -17.21 -0.71
CA ASP A 296 -9.15 -17.70 0.66
C ASP A 296 -9.96 -16.81 1.63
N ALA A 297 -9.81 -15.48 1.52
CA ALA A 297 -10.56 -14.53 2.32
C ALA A 297 -12.08 -14.62 2.08
N LEU A 298 -12.51 -14.78 0.83
CA LEU A 298 -13.92 -14.90 0.47
C LEU A 298 -14.55 -16.14 1.10
N THR A 299 -13.86 -17.28 1.12
CA THR A 299 -14.37 -18.50 1.76
C THR A 299 -14.54 -18.36 3.28
N LYS A 300 -13.67 -17.57 3.92
CA LYS A 300 -13.62 -17.41 5.38
C LYS A 300 -14.45 -16.23 5.90
N ALA A 301 -14.69 -15.23 5.06
CA ALA A 301 -15.48 -14.05 5.35
C ALA A 301 -16.51 -13.77 4.22
N PRO A 302 -17.45 -14.69 3.96
CA PRO A 302 -18.39 -14.58 2.83
C PRO A 302 -19.40 -13.43 2.95
N ASN A 303 -19.51 -12.83 4.14
CA ASN A 303 -20.39 -11.70 4.40
C ASN A 303 -19.66 -10.35 4.23
N ASN A 304 -18.34 -10.33 4.11
CA ASN A 304 -17.59 -9.09 3.92
C ASN A 304 -17.63 -8.69 2.45
N ALA A 305 -17.85 -7.41 2.16
CA ALA A 305 -17.85 -6.89 0.79
C ALA A 305 -16.46 -6.87 0.14
N ARG A 306 -15.40 -6.68 0.95
CA ARG A 306 -14.04 -6.42 0.46
C ARG A 306 -13.44 -7.58 -0.35
N PRO A 307 -13.56 -8.87 0.04
CA PRO A 307 -13.04 -9.97 -0.78
C PRO A 307 -13.70 -10.04 -2.16
N PHE A 308 -15.01 -9.83 -2.24
CA PHE A 308 -15.72 -9.76 -3.53
C PHE A 308 -15.20 -8.61 -4.40
N ALA A 309 -15.08 -7.41 -3.82
CA ALA A 309 -14.59 -6.24 -4.55
C ALA A 309 -13.18 -6.47 -5.10
N LYS A 310 -12.29 -7.07 -4.28
CA LYS A 310 -10.90 -7.34 -4.68
C LYS A 310 -10.79 -8.42 -5.75
N LEU A 311 -11.55 -9.52 -5.64
CA LEU A 311 -11.61 -10.51 -6.72
C LEU A 311 -12.20 -9.91 -8.00
N GLY A 312 -13.24 -9.09 -7.89
CA GLY A 312 -13.84 -8.39 -9.03
C GLY A 312 -12.85 -7.48 -9.76
N GLU A 313 -12.04 -6.72 -9.00
CA GLU A 313 -10.91 -5.98 -9.57
C GLU A 313 -9.93 -6.93 -10.29
N ILE A 314 -9.48 -8.01 -9.65
CA ILE A 314 -8.50 -8.95 -10.23
C ILE A 314 -8.97 -9.51 -11.57
N TYR A 315 -10.22 -10.01 -11.67
CA TYR A 315 -10.77 -10.49 -12.94
C TYR A 315 -10.93 -9.36 -13.98
N GLY A 316 -11.23 -8.14 -13.53
CA GLY A 316 -11.39 -6.97 -14.39
C GLY A 316 -10.08 -6.43 -14.99
N TRP A 317 -8.94 -6.75 -14.37
CA TRP A 317 -7.60 -6.33 -14.80
C TRP A 317 -6.75 -7.47 -15.36
N GLN A 318 -7.36 -8.62 -15.66
CA GLN A 318 -6.68 -9.71 -16.36
C GLN A 318 -6.07 -9.21 -17.68
N LYS A 319 -4.88 -9.72 -18.03
CA LYS A 319 -4.16 -9.33 -19.24
C LYS A 319 -4.97 -9.64 -20.50
N GLU A 320 -5.64 -10.79 -20.50
CA GLU A 320 -6.56 -11.20 -21.55
C GLU A 320 -7.97 -10.71 -21.25
N LYS A 321 -8.48 -9.84 -22.12
CA LYS A 321 -9.82 -9.24 -22.01
C LYS A 321 -10.83 -10.16 -22.67
N THR A 322 -11.43 -11.06 -21.89
CA THR A 322 -12.50 -11.96 -22.35
C THR A 322 -13.87 -11.50 -21.82
N PRO A 323 -14.97 -11.76 -22.55
CA PRO A 323 -16.32 -11.48 -22.05
C PRO A 323 -16.63 -12.18 -20.71
N GLU A 324 -16.05 -13.36 -20.49
CA GLU A 324 -16.18 -14.12 -19.24
C GLU A 324 -15.51 -13.42 -18.06
N ASN A 325 -14.31 -12.87 -18.25
CA ASN A 325 -13.59 -12.11 -17.21
C ASN A 325 -14.36 -10.83 -16.85
N LEU A 326 -14.87 -10.11 -17.86
CA LEU A 326 -15.74 -8.95 -17.65
C LEU A 326 -16.97 -9.33 -16.84
N HIS A 327 -17.67 -10.39 -17.24
CA HIS A 327 -18.89 -10.85 -16.57
C HIS A 327 -18.63 -11.25 -15.11
N THR A 328 -17.57 -12.03 -14.88
CA THR A 328 -17.14 -12.47 -13.54
C THR A 328 -16.78 -11.28 -12.66
N ALA A 329 -16.00 -10.33 -13.18
CA ALA A 329 -15.62 -9.11 -12.48
C ALA A 329 -16.84 -8.30 -12.02
N VAL A 330 -17.79 -8.05 -12.93
CA VAL A 330 -19.00 -7.29 -12.64
C VAL A 330 -19.90 -8.03 -11.65
N ILE A 331 -20.08 -9.36 -11.77
CA ILE A 331 -20.85 -10.14 -10.80
C ILE A 331 -20.24 -10.05 -9.41
N LEU A 332 -18.92 -10.19 -9.29
CA LEU A 332 -18.25 -10.10 -8.00
C LEU A 332 -18.40 -8.70 -7.39
N LEU A 333 -18.23 -7.64 -8.18
CA LEU A 333 -18.44 -6.27 -7.70
C LEU A 333 -19.89 -6.01 -7.29
N ARG A 334 -20.88 -6.54 -8.03
CA ARG A 334 -22.30 -6.47 -7.63
C ARG A 334 -22.58 -7.21 -6.34
N LYS A 335 -22.04 -8.42 -6.18
CA LYS A 335 -22.12 -9.17 -4.91
C LYS A 335 -21.48 -8.41 -3.76
N ALA A 336 -20.43 -7.62 -4.01
CA ALA A 336 -19.85 -6.76 -2.98
C ALA A 336 -20.83 -5.67 -2.51
N LEU A 337 -21.66 -5.11 -3.41
CA LEU A 337 -22.70 -4.13 -3.07
C LEU A 337 -23.86 -4.75 -2.28
N GLU A 338 -24.11 -6.06 -2.42
CA GLU A 338 -25.13 -6.77 -1.64
C GLU A 338 -24.70 -7.09 -0.19
N ARG A 339 -23.42 -6.87 0.14
CA ARG A 339 -22.89 -7.13 1.49
C ARG A 339 -22.95 -5.89 2.34
N GLU A 340 -23.11 -6.09 3.66
CA GLU A 340 -23.16 -4.99 4.63
C GLU A 340 -21.95 -4.06 4.46
N SER A 341 -22.21 -2.85 3.99
CA SER A 341 -21.25 -1.76 3.99
C SER A 341 -21.93 -0.54 4.62
N PRO A 342 -21.51 -0.10 5.81
CA PRO A 342 -22.08 1.09 6.44
C PRO A 342 -21.69 2.41 5.75
N ARG A 343 -21.11 2.37 4.54
CA ARG A 343 -20.36 3.48 3.96
C ARG A 343 -20.76 3.76 2.51
N THR A 344 -21.39 4.91 2.32
CA THR A 344 -21.68 5.48 0.99
C THR A 344 -20.41 5.66 0.15
N SER A 345 -19.26 6.03 0.74
CA SER A 345 -17.98 6.13 0.01
C SER A 345 -17.44 4.78 -0.47
N PHE A 346 -17.70 3.70 0.26
CA PHE A 346 -17.23 2.37 -0.13
C PHE A 346 -18.13 1.78 -1.21
N GLU A 347 -19.45 1.99 -1.12
CA GLU A 347 -20.40 1.68 -2.19
C GLU A 347 -20.05 2.46 -3.46
N ALA A 348 -19.84 3.77 -3.34
CA ALA A 348 -19.38 4.61 -4.45
C ALA A 348 -18.07 4.08 -5.05
N ALA A 349 -17.11 3.66 -4.22
CA ALA A 349 -15.86 3.06 -4.70
C ALA A 349 -16.07 1.74 -5.46
N ILE A 350 -16.97 0.87 -5.00
CA ILE A 350 -17.30 -0.38 -5.71
C ILE A 350 -17.97 -0.07 -7.05
N ILE A 351 -18.94 0.84 -7.09
CA ILE A 351 -19.61 1.26 -8.33
C ILE A 351 -18.59 1.89 -9.30
N GLY A 352 -17.69 2.74 -8.79
CA GLY A 352 -16.59 3.30 -9.56
C GLY A 352 -15.62 2.22 -10.09
N ASN A 353 -15.39 1.15 -9.32
CA ASN A 353 -14.62 0.00 -9.79
C ASN A 353 -15.34 -0.73 -10.93
N ILE A 354 -16.67 -0.86 -10.91
CA ILE A 354 -17.44 -1.39 -12.05
C ILE A 354 -17.19 -0.51 -13.28
N GLY A 355 -17.28 0.82 -13.14
CA GLY A 355 -16.97 1.77 -14.20
C GLY A 355 -15.55 1.61 -14.76
N LYS A 356 -14.55 1.41 -13.90
CA LYS A 356 -13.15 1.13 -14.30
C LYS A 356 -13.01 -0.15 -15.09
N VAL A 357 -13.71 -1.22 -14.69
CA VAL A 357 -13.71 -2.47 -15.42
C VAL A 357 -14.28 -2.24 -16.81
N TYR A 358 -15.45 -1.61 -16.96
CA TYR A 358 -16.00 -1.30 -18.28
C TYR A 358 -15.05 -0.42 -19.12
N MET A 359 -14.45 0.61 -18.51
CA MET A 359 -13.48 1.48 -19.19
C MET A 359 -12.26 0.69 -19.67
N ASN A 360 -11.72 -0.24 -18.86
CA ASN A 360 -10.62 -1.10 -19.28
C ASN A 360 -11.01 -1.97 -20.48
N TYR A 361 -12.25 -2.42 -20.59
CA TYR A 361 -12.75 -3.19 -21.74
C TYR A 361 -13.14 -2.32 -22.95
N GLY A 362 -12.94 -1.00 -22.90
CA GLY A 362 -13.30 -0.07 -23.98
C GLY A 362 -14.80 0.21 -24.08
N LEU A 363 -15.58 -0.25 -23.10
CA LEU A 363 -17.02 -0.11 -23.01
C LEU A 363 -17.36 1.22 -22.34
N LEU A 364 -17.10 2.32 -23.06
CA LEU A 364 -17.09 3.67 -22.48
C LEU A 364 -18.48 4.14 -22.02
N ASP A 365 -19.54 3.77 -22.72
CA ASP A 365 -20.92 4.17 -22.35
C ASP A 365 -21.33 3.56 -21.01
N GLN A 366 -21.06 2.27 -20.80
CA GLN A 366 -21.28 1.64 -19.49
C GLN A 366 -20.39 2.27 -18.43
N ALA A 367 -19.13 2.56 -18.75
CA ALA A 367 -18.22 3.18 -17.80
C ALA A 367 -18.71 4.55 -17.32
N VAL A 368 -19.18 5.43 -18.23
CA VAL A 368 -19.80 6.72 -17.87
C VAL A 368 -20.98 6.52 -16.94
N HIS A 369 -21.89 5.59 -17.27
CA HIS A 369 -23.07 5.32 -16.45
C HIS A 369 -22.69 4.98 -15.00
N TYR A 370 -21.76 4.05 -14.79
CA TYR A 370 -21.35 3.68 -13.42
C TYR A 370 -20.52 4.78 -12.73
N PHE A 371 -19.72 5.56 -13.46
CA PHE A 371 -19.04 6.70 -12.82
C PHE A 371 -20.02 7.79 -12.41
N GLN A 372 -21.06 8.07 -13.20
CA GLN A 372 -22.15 8.97 -12.81
C GLN A 372 -22.90 8.43 -11.60
N GLU A 373 -23.25 7.14 -11.58
CA GLU A 373 -23.88 6.49 -10.42
C GLU A 373 -22.98 6.59 -9.18
N SER A 374 -21.67 6.36 -9.32
CA SER A 374 -20.71 6.49 -8.22
C SER A 374 -20.64 7.92 -7.65
N VAL A 375 -20.65 8.93 -8.52
CA VAL A 375 -20.69 10.35 -8.13
C VAL A 375 -22.04 10.72 -7.50
N GLN A 376 -23.15 10.13 -7.96
CA GLN A 376 -24.46 10.32 -7.33
C GLN A 376 -24.51 9.71 -5.92
N GLN A 377 -23.92 8.51 -5.74
CA GLN A 377 -23.81 7.90 -4.41
C GLN A 377 -22.98 8.78 -3.47
N ASN A 378 -21.81 9.25 -3.91
CA ASN A 378 -21.00 10.17 -3.11
C ASN A 378 -20.46 11.33 -3.96
N PRO A 379 -21.10 12.51 -3.90
CA PRO A 379 -20.68 13.69 -4.66
C PRO A 379 -19.27 14.19 -4.33
N ASN A 380 -18.79 13.93 -3.11
CA ASN A 380 -17.47 14.31 -2.64
C ASN A 380 -16.41 13.25 -2.95
N PHE A 381 -16.76 12.17 -3.65
CA PHE A 381 -15.80 11.13 -4.02
C PHE A 381 -15.00 11.55 -5.26
N THR A 382 -14.00 12.41 -5.01
CA THR A 382 -13.09 13.02 -5.99
C THR A 382 -12.54 12.02 -7.01
N THR A 383 -12.22 10.80 -6.57
CA THR A 383 -11.67 9.75 -7.45
C THR A 383 -12.64 9.38 -8.58
N SER A 384 -13.92 9.14 -8.27
CA SER A 384 -14.90 8.78 -9.30
C SER A 384 -15.26 9.95 -10.21
N ARG A 385 -15.29 11.19 -9.69
CA ARG A 385 -15.49 12.38 -10.54
C ARG A 385 -14.32 12.59 -11.50
N PHE A 386 -13.09 12.31 -11.06
CA PHE A 386 -11.91 12.34 -11.92
C PHE A 386 -11.95 11.23 -12.98
N ASP A 387 -12.37 10.02 -12.60
CA ASP A 387 -12.55 8.90 -13.53
C ASP A 387 -13.70 9.16 -14.53
N LEU A 388 -14.77 9.84 -14.11
CA LEU A 388 -15.84 10.33 -14.99
C LEU A 388 -15.29 11.30 -16.05
N ALA A 389 -14.51 12.31 -15.63
CA ALA A 389 -13.89 13.27 -16.55
C ALA A 389 -12.95 12.56 -17.55
N GLN A 390 -12.20 11.54 -17.11
CA GLN A 390 -11.34 10.76 -17.99
C GLN A 390 -12.14 9.98 -19.03
N VAL A 391 -13.18 9.24 -18.64
CA VAL A 391 -13.95 8.45 -19.60
C VAL A 391 -14.71 9.33 -20.60
N LEU A 392 -15.22 10.49 -20.16
CA LEU A 392 -15.87 11.47 -21.04
C LEU A 392 -14.86 12.03 -22.05
N THR A 393 -13.61 12.25 -21.63
CA THR A 393 -12.51 12.63 -22.53
C THR A 393 -12.25 11.53 -23.56
N LEU A 394 -12.23 10.26 -23.14
CA LEU A 394 -12.05 9.12 -24.05
C LEU A 394 -13.19 8.94 -25.05
N GLN A 395 -14.42 9.37 -24.72
CA GLN A 395 -15.55 9.41 -25.66
C GLN A 395 -15.54 10.64 -26.59
N GLY A 396 -14.64 11.61 -26.37
CA GLY A 396 -14.63 12.88 -27.09
C GLY A 396 -15.66 13.90 -26.59
N ASN A 397 -16.35 13.63 -25.48
CA ASN A 397 -17.28 14.56 -24.84
C ASN A 397 -16.51 15.57 -23.96
N PHE A 398 -15.72 16.42 -24.61
CA PHE A 398 -14.79 17.33 -23.95
C PHE A 398 -15.48 18.42 -23.13
N THR A 399 -16.68 18.85 -23.52
CA THR A 399 -17.43 19.90 -22.81
C THR A 399 -17.87 19.40 -21.44
N GLU A 400 -18.49 18.23 -21.36
CA GLU A 400 -18.90 17.64 -20.07
C GLU A 400 -17.68 17.23 -19.23
N ALA A 401 -16.63 16.71 -19.87
CA ALA A 401 -15.37 16.41 -19.19
C ALA A 401 -14.75 17.66 -18.54
N LEU A 402 -14.80 18.80 -19.23
CA LEU A 402 -14.29 20.09 -18.72
C LEU A 402 -15.11 20.58 -17.51
N GLU A 403 -16.42 20.38 -17.52
CA GLU A 403 -17.28 20.71 -16.37
C GLU A 403 -16.89 19.89 -15.14
N GLN A 404 -16.79 18.55 -15.28
CA GLN A 404 -16.45 17.67 -14.16
C GLN A 404 -15.07 17.95 -13.57
N ILE A 405 -14.07 18.30 -14.40
CA ILE A 405 -12.73 18.62 -13.91
C ILE A 405 -12.65 20.02 -13.27
N ASN A 406 -13.48 20.97 -13.70
CA ASN A 406 -13.54 22.30 -13.08
C ASN A 406 -14.14 22.22 -11.67
N LEU A 407 -15.20 21.43 -11.47
CA LEU A 407 -15.78 21.17 -10.14
C LEU A 407 -14.71 20.66 -9.15
N LEU A 408 -13.86 19.73 -9.59
CA LEU A 408 -12.76 19.20 -8.76
C LEU A 408 -11.72 20.28 -8.37
N ILE A 409 -11.44 21.21 -9.27
CA ILE A 409 -10.48 22.30 -9.04
C ILE A 409 -11.09 23.37 -8.13
N GLU A 410 -12.38 23.67 -8.28
CA GLU A 410 -13.13 24.62 -7.46
C GLU A 410 -13.29 24.15 -6.00
N GLU A 411 -13.44 22.83 -5.79
CA GLU A 411 -13.46 22.18 -4.47
C GLU A 411 -12.08 22.18 -3.77
N ASN A 412 -11.10 22.92 -4.31
CA ASN A 412 -9.80 23.21 -3.75
C ASN A 412 -8.85 21.99 -3.64
N ASP A 413 -9.10 20.95 -4.44
CA ASP A 413 -8.18 19.82 -4.55
C ASP A 413 -7.02 20.16 -5.50
N GLN A 414 -5.91 20.60 -4.91
CA GLN A 414 -4.72 21.11 -5.60
C GLN A 414 -3.84 19.98 -6.21
N GLN A 415 -4.46 18.92 -6.73
CA GLN A 415 -3.73 17.81 -7.34
C GLN A 415 -3.30 18.15 -8.77
N GLY A 416 -2.00 18.01 -9.05
CA GLY A 416 -1.43 18.28 -10.38
C GLY A 416 -2.09 17.49 -11.52
N ARG A 417 -2.64 16.30 -11.25
CA ARG A 417 -3.34 15.48 -12.24
C ARG A 417 -4.62 16.13 -12.79
N PHE A 418 -5.31 16.98 -12.01
CA PHE A 418 -6.55 17.62 -12.46
C PHE A 418 -6.28 18.72 -13.47
N TYR A 419 -5.32 19.58 -13.15
CA TYR A 419 -4.84 20.61 -14.07
C TYR A 419 -4.26 20.03 -15.36
N ASN A 420 -3.60 18.87 -15.29
CA ASN A 420 -3.10 18.18 -16.47
C ASN A 420 -4.21 17.62 -17.36
N LEU A 421 -5.22 16.98 -16.77
CA LEU A 421 -6.38 16.49 -17.53
C LEU A 421 -7.16 17.65 -18.14
N ARG A 422 -7.38 18.73 -17.38
CA ARG A 422 -8.00 19.98 -17.87
C ARG A 422 -7.22 20.56 -19.06
N ALA A 423 -5.88 20.64 -18.97
CA ALA A 423 -5.06 21.10 -20.09
C ALA A 423 -5.23 20.24 -21.35
N MET A 424 -5.29 18.92 -21.20
CA MET A 424 -5.52 18.00 -22.32
C MET A 424 -6.91 18.19 -22.94
N ILE A 425 -7.96 18.32 -22.13
CA ILE A 425 -9.33 18.59 -22.59
C ILE A 425 -9.40 19.93 -23.35
N LEU A 426 -8.78 20.98 -22.80
CA LEU A 426 -8.74 22.31 -23.42
C LEU A 426 -8.01 22.31 -24.77
N LEU A 427 -6.97 21.49 -24.93
CA LEU A 427 -6.29 21.31 -26.22
C LEU A 427 -7.22 20.70 -27.27
N TRP A 428 -8.01 19.70 -26.90
CA TRP A 428 -9.01 19.09 -27.80
C TRP A 428 -10.17 20.06 -28.14
N LEU A 429 -10.51 20.95 -27.22
CA LEU A 429 -11.46 22.05 -27.45
C LEU A 429 -10.87 23.23 -28.25
N ASN A 430 -9.62 23.14 -28.70
CA ASN A 430 -8.90 24.21 -29.40
C ASN A 430 -8.81 25.53 -28.58
N ARG A 431 -8.60 25.42 -27.26
CA ARG A 431 -8.40 26.54 -26.31
C ARG A 431 -6.97 26.53 -25.73
N PRO A 432 -5.94 26.79 -26.55
CA PRO A 432 -4.55 26.56 -26.17
C PRO A 432 -4.03 27.48 -25.07
N ASP A 433 -4.47 28.73 -24.99
CA ASP A 433 -4.01 29.68 -23.94
C ASP A 433 -4.42 29.22 -22.54
N GLU A 434 -5.69 28.78 -22.40
CA GLU A 434 -6.19 28.22 -21.14
C GLU A 434 -5.56 26.87 -20.82
N ALA A 435 -5.25 26.07 -21.85
CA ALA A 435 -4.52 24.83 -21.68
C ALA A 435 -3.11 25.09 -21.14
N ALA A 436 -2.40 26.08 -21.69
CA ALA A 436 -1.07 26.48 -21.22
C ALA A 436 -1.11 26.95 -19.76
N HIS A 437 -2.08 27.79 -19.40
CA HIS A 437 -2.28 28.23 -18.02
C HIS A 437 -2.52 27.03 -17.08
N SER A 438 -3.43 26.11 -17.45
CA SER A 438 -3.71 24.91 -16.67
C SER A 438 -2.48 24.00 -16.53
N ALA A 439 -1.74 23.79 -17.61
CA ALA A 439 -0.55 22.95 -17.61
C ALA A 439 0.57 23.54 -16.71
N GLN A 440 0.72 24.87 -16.68
CA GLN A 440 1.64 25.56 -15.77
C GLN A 440 1.25 25.37 -14.29
N GLN A 441 -0.06 25.36 -13.97
CA GLN A 441 -0.55 25.09 -12.61
C GLN A 441 -0.30 23.64 -12.16
N ALA A 442 -0.26 22.68 -13.09
CA ALA A 442 -0.01 21.27 -12.79
C ALA A 442 1.41 21.01 -12.24
N MET A 443 2.42 21.72 -12.76
CA MET A 443 3.84 21.47 -12.50
C MET A 443 4.29 21.63 -11.03
N PRO A 444 3.95 22.71 -10.30
CA PRO A 444 4.32 22.84 -8.88
C PRO A 444 3.59 21.82 -8.00
N ARG A 445 2.46 21.28 -8.47
CA ARG A 445 1.55 20.37 -7.74
C ARG A 445 1.78 18.89 -8.05
N ALA A 446 2.77 18.58 -8.89
CA ALA A 446 3.15 17.22 -9.21
C ALA A 446 4.03 16.63 -8.10
N PHE A 447 3.45 15.79 -7.25
CA PHE A 447 4.14 15.12 -6.14
C PHE A 447 5.17 14.07 -6.61
N VAL A 448 4.86 13.34 -7.69
CA VAL A 448 5.71 12.25 -8.25
C VAL A 448 5.73 12.34 -9.79
N ASN A 449 6.87 11.99 -10.41
CA ASN A 449 7.03 11.88 -11.86
C ASN A 449 6.69 13.17 -12.64
N LYS A 450 7.27 14.31 -12.24
CA LYS A 450 7.12 15.61 -12.94
C LYS A 450 7.34 15.51 -14.46
N GLN A 451 8.22 14.61 -14.88
CA GLN A 451 8.53 14.34 -16.29
C GLN A 451 7.31 13.91 -17.12
N ARG A 452 6.31 13.25 -16.51
CA ARG A 452 5.07 12.83 -17.21
C ARG A 452 4.22 14.02 -17.67
N TYR A 453 4.36 15.18 -17.03
CA TYR A 453 3.63 16.40 -17.40
C TYR A 453 4.33 17.21 -18.48
N PHE A 454 5.64 17.01 -18.70
CA PHE A 454 6.42 17.81 -19.65
C PHE A 454 5.91 17.71 -21.09
N TYR A 455 5.44 16.52 -21.49
CA TYR A 455 4.86 16.35 -22.81
C TYR A 455 3.61 17.24 -22.99
N ASN A 456 2.62 17.12 -22.09
CA ASN A 456 1.38 17.88 -22.17
C ASN A 456 1.61 19.40 -22.03
N ILE A 457 2.51 19.81 -21.12
CA ILE A 457 2.91 21.23 -20.97
C ILE A 457 3.56 21.74 -22.26
N GLY A 458 4.48 20.97 -22.84
CA GLY A 458 5.17 21.33 -24.06
C GLY A 458 4.23 21.51 -25.24
N VAL A 459 3.24 20.62 -25.39
CA VAL A 459 2.21 20.75 -26.43
C VAL A 459 1.30 21.95 -26.17
N ALA A 460 0.83 22.14 -24.93
CA ALA A 460 -0.02 23.27 -24.56
C ALA A 460 0.66 24.62 -24.85
N LEU A 461 1.91 24.79 -24.43
CA LEU A 461 2.69 26.01 -24.69
C LEU A 461 2.98 26.22 -26.18
N SER A 462 3.28 25.14 -26.92
CA SER A 462 3.55 25.24 -28.35
C SER A 462 2.31 25.74 -29.11
N LYS A 463 1.13 25.18 -28.80
CA LYS A 463 -0.14 25.57 -29.44
C LYS A 463 -0.63 26.95 -28.99
N ALA A 464 -0.23 27.41 -27.80
CA ALA A 464 -0.49 28.78 -27.31
C ALA A 464 0.50 29.83 -27.87
N GLY A 465 1.42 29.44 -28.77
CA GLY A 465 2.40 30.35 -29.37
C GLY A 465 3.64 30.62 -28.52
N HIS A 466 3.75 30.04 -27.32
CA HIS A 466 4.97 30.08 -26.49
C HIS A 466 6.00 29.03 -26.96
N LEU A 467 6.43 29.16 -28.22
CA LEU A 467 7.11 28.11 -28.97
C LEU A 467 8.46 27.66 -28.36
N ASP A 468 9.27 28.59 -27.85
CA ASP A 468 10.56 28.26 -27.23
C ASP A 468 10.42 27.54 -25.90
N GLN A 469 9.46 27.97 -25.07
CA GLN A 469 9.14 27.29 -23.82
C GLN A 469 8.56 25.90 -24.12
N GLY A 470 7.65 25.80 -25.08
CA GLY A 470 7.09 24.54 -25.56
C GLY A 470 8.18 23.57 -26.03
N LEU A 471 9.14 24.04 -26.83
CA LEU A 471 10.29 23.25 -27.27
C LEU A 471 11.12 22.74 -26.10
N TRP A 472 11.40 23.60 -25.12
CA TRP A 472 12.19 23.22 -23.95
C TRP A 472 11.55 22.04 -23.21
N PHE A 473 10.23 22.10 -22.96
CA PHE A 473 9.50 21.03 -22.30
C PHE A 473 9.42 19.76 -23.15
N LEU A 474 9.17 19.88 -24.46
CA LEU A 474 9.14 18.72 -25.37
C LEU A 474 10.51 18.04 -25.46
N LYS A 475 11.61 18.78 -25.50
CA LYS A 475 12.98 18.23 -25.46
C LYS A 475 13.23 17.48 -24.16
N ARG A 476 12.79 18.02 -23.01
CA ARG A 476 12.87 17.33 -21.72
C ARG A 476 12.05 16.04 -21.70
N ALA A 477 10.86 16.03 -22.29
CA ALA A 477 10.06 14.82 -22.44
C ALA A 477 10.76 13.77 -23.33
N SER A 478 11.38 14.21 -24.43
CA SER A 478 12.13 13.36 -25.36
C SER A 478 13.40 12.78 -24.74
N GLN A 479 14.05 13.45 -23.78
CA GLN A 479 15.19 12.87 -23.05
C GLN A 479 14.82 11.60 -22.29
N THR A 480 13.61 11.53 -21.74
CA THR A 480 13.11 10.34 -21.04
C THR A 480 12.63 9.28 -22.02
N PHE A 481 12.02 9.68 -23.14
CA PHE A 481 11.51 8.77 -24.17
C PHE A 481 11.98 9.20 -25.58
N PRO A 482 13.22 8.88 -25.98
CA PRO A 482 13.84 9.43 -27.20
C PRO A 482 13.18 9.02 -28.52
N GLN A 483 12.45 7.90 -28.51
CA GLN A 483 11.79 7.35 -29.68
C GLN A 483 10.26 7.31 -29.52
N ASP A 484 9.70 8.12 -28.64
CA ASP A 484 8.23 8.21 -28.54
C ASP A 484 7.66 8.96 -29.75
N ARG A 485 6.77 8.28 -30.49
CA ARG A 485 6.15 8.80 -31.73
C ARG A 485 5.40 10.11 -31.48
N ARG A 486 4.68 10.21 -30.37
CA ARG A 486 3.84 11.37 -30.04
C ARG A 486 4.70 12.58 -29.70
N ILE A 487 5.76 12.37 -28.89
CA ILE A 487 6.70 13.44 -28.54
C ILE A 487 7.42 13.95 -29.80
N LEU A 488 7.91 13.06 -30.65
CA LEU A 488 8.58 13.45 -31.90
C LEU A 488 7.63 14.17 -32.86
N CYS A 489 6.38 13.70 -33.01
CA CYS A 489 5.37 14.41 -33.81
C CYS A 489 5.11 15.82 -33.26
N SER A 490 5.01 15.98 -31.95
CA SER A 490 4.83 17.31 -31.32
C SER A 490 6.07 18.20 -31.43
N LEU A 491 7.28 17.64 -31.46
CA LEU A 491 8.52 18.38 -31.75
C LEU A 491 8.53 18.88 -33.21
N ILE A 492 8.15 18.02 -34.17
CA ILE A 492 8.00 18.41 -35.58
C ILE A 492 6.97 19.53 -35.70
N GLU A 493 5.80 19.37 -35.08
CA GLU A 493 4.74 20.38 -35.06
C GLU A 493 5.26 21.72 -34.52
N ASN A 494 5.92 21.72 -33.36
CA ASN A 494 6.50 22.93 -32.77
C ASN A 494 7.53 23.60 -33.70
N ARG A 495 8.42 22.83 -34.34
CA ARG A 495 9.41 23.38 -35.28
C ARG A 495 8.76 24.01 -36.51
N LEU A 496 7.70 23.40 -37.03
CA LEU A 496 6.95 23.95 -38.16
C LEU A 496 6.22 25.25 -37.79
N LEU A 497 5.66 25.33 -36.58
CA LEU A 497 5.04 26.57 -36.07
C LEU A 497 6.05 27.72 -35.92
N VAL A 498 7.33 27.42 -35.64
CA VAL A 498 8.42 28.41 -35.60
C VAL A 498 8.92 28.79 -37.01
N GLY A 499 8.61 28.00 -38.04
CA GLY A 499 9.19 28.12 -39.38
C GLY A 499 10.54 27.42 -39.55
N ASP A 500 11.00 26.66 -38.56
CA ASP A 500 12.26 25.89 -38.59
C ASP A 500 12.09 24.57 -39.33
N ARG A 501 12.13 24.64 -40.67
CA ARG A 501 12.00 23.46 -41.55
C ARG A 501 13.14 22.47 -41.37
N GLN A 502 14.35 22.94 -41.03
CA GLN A 502 15.51 22.07 -40.85
C GLN A 502 15.37 21.24 -39.57
N GLY A 503 14.97 21.86 -38.46
CA GLY A 503 14.67 21.15 -37.21
C GLY A 503 13.51 20.18 -37.37
N ALA A 504 12.46 20.55 -38.11
CA ALA A 504 11.35 19.64 -38.43
C ALA A 504 11.82 18.41 -39.21
N ARG A 505 12.72 18.58 -40.19
CA ARG A 505 13.33 17.47 -40.95
C ARG A 505 14.19 16.59 -40.04
N GLN A 506 14.99 17.16 -39.13
CA GLN A 506 15.81 16.40 -38.19
C GLN A 506 14.97 15.48 -37.29
N TYR A 507 13.89 15.99 -36.70
CA TYR A 507 12.99 15.16 -35.89
C TYR A 507 12.19 14.17 -36.73
N SER A 508 11.89 14.49 -37.99
CA SER A 508 11.27 13.55 -38.93
C SER A 508 12.21 12.38 -39.25
N LEU A 509 13.50 12.64 -39.47
CA LEU A 509 14.52 11.59 -39.65
C LEU A 509 14.65 10.71 -38.40
N GLN A 510 14.63 11.32 -37.21
CA GLN A 510 14.65 10.57 -35.95
C GLN A 510 13.41 9.68 -35.79
N LEU A 511 12.22 10.19 -36.16
CA LEU A 511 10.97 9.44 -36.12
C LEU A 511 10.99 8.25 -37.09
N LEU A 512 11.49 8.45 -38.31
CA LEU A 512 11.60 7.44 -39.36
C LEU A 512 12.67 6.39 -39.07
N SER A 513 13.77 6.74 -38.40
CA SER A 513 14.82 5.78 -38.05
C SER A 513 14.39 4.83 -36.91
N GLY A 514 13.50 5.28 -36.04
CA GLY A 514 12.95 4.46 -34.95
C GLY A 514 11.73 3.60 -35.32
N HIS A 515 11.10 3.84 -36.48
CA HIS A 515 9.78 3.26 -36.80
C HIS A 515 9.59 2.93 -38.28
N GLY A 516 8.99 1.78 -38.57
CA GLY A 516 8.61 1.42 -39.94
C GLY A 516 7.51 2.33 -40.50
N ILE A 517 7.64 2.72 -41.77
CA ILE A 517 6.74 3.64 -42.48
C ILE A 517 5.27 3.20 -42.39
N VAL A 518 4.99 1.92 -42.61
CA VAL A 518 3.62 1.36 -42.55
C VAL A 518 3.01 1.55 -41.15
N SER A 519 3.79 1.29 -40.10
CA SER A 519 3.35 1.50 -38.71
C SER A 519 3.16 2.98 -38.37
N LEU A 520 3.87 3.89 -39.04
CA LEU A 520 3.75 5.32 -38.80
C LEU A 520 2.50 5.89 -39.48
N VAL A 521 2.16 5.41 -40.68
CA VAL A 521 0.91 5.79 -41.37
C VAL A 521 -0.29 5.40 -40.52
N SER A 522 -0.35 4.15 -40.06
CA SER A 522 -1.46 3.68 -39.20
C SER A 522 -1.55 4.47 -37.90
N PHE A 523 -0.40 4.83 -37.30
CA PHE A 523 -0.35 5.67 -36.11
C PHE A 523 -0.91 7.08 -36.36
N LEU A 524 -0.51 7.74 -37.46
CA LEU A 524 -0.96 9.10 -37.77
C LEU A 524 -2.47 9.15 -38.07
N GLU A 525 -3.03 8.10 -38.64
CA GLU A 525 -4.48 7.98 -38.84
C GLU A 525 -5.21 7.83 -37.50
N GLN A 526 -4.73 6.95 -36.62
CA GLN A 526 -5.30 6.74 -35.28
C GLN A 526 -5.13 7.96 -34.37
N ALA A 527 -4.04 8.72 -34.51
CA ALA A 527 -3.72 9.86 -33.67
C ALA A 527 -4.78 10.99 -33.73
N ARG A 528 -5.59 11.03 -34.79
CA ARG A 528 -6.69 12.00 -34.94
C ARG A 528 -7.85 11.76 -33.96
N THR A 529 -8.04 10.52 -33.55
CA THR A 529 -9.16 10.09 -32.70
C THR A 529 -8.70 9.42 -31.40
N ASP A 530 -7.39 9.45 -31.12
CA ASP A 530 -6.85 8.94 -29.85
C ASP A 530 -6.90 10.03 -28.78
N TYR A 531 -8.07 10.13 -28.15
CA TYR A 531 -8.37 11.10 -27.09
C TYR A 531 -7.71 10.76 -25.74
N ALA A 532 -6.97 9.65 -25.63
CA ALA A 532 -6.22 9.31 -24.43
C ALA A 532 -4.96 10.19 -24.25
N ALA A 533 -4.61 11.00 -25.25
CA ALA A 533 -3.45 11.87 -25.25
C ALA A 533 -3.77 13.24 -25.87
N VAL A 534 -2.82 14.18 -25.78
CA VAL A 534 -2.96 15.51 -26.38
C VAL A 534 -3.03 15.44 -27.92
N PRO A 535 -3.79 16.34 -28.56
CA PRO A 535 -4.01 16.31 -30.00
C PRO A 535 -2.73 16.68 -30.79
N ILE A 536 -2.51 15.97 -31.88
CA ILE A 536 -1.42 16.21 -32.84
C ILE A 536 -2.01 16.79 -34.12
N ASN A 537 -1.42 17.86 -34.66
CA ASN A 537 -1.84 18.40 -35.95
C ASN A 537 -1.26 17.57 -37.10
N VAL A 538 -1.92 16.46 -37.42
CA VAL A 538 -1.49 15.51 -38.47
C VAL A 538 -1.40 16.19 -39.83
N ASP A 539 -2.30 17.11 -40.15
CA ASP A 539 -2.31 17.82 -41.44
C ASP A 539 -1.09 18.72 -41.61
N LEU A 540 -0.60 19.31 -40.52
CA LEU A 540 0.61 20.13 -40.52
C LEU A 540 1.89 19.30 -40.66
N ILE A 541 1.99 18.17 -39.94
CA ILE A 541 3.24 17.39 -39.87
C ILE A 541 3.40 16.36 -41.00
N LYS A 542 2.30 15.79 -41.50
CA LYS A 542 2.32 14.69 -42.48
C LYS A 542 3.10 15.04 -43.76
N PRO A 543 2.93 16.22 -44.38
CA PRO A 543 3.66 16.57 -45.61
C PRO A 543 5.18 16.54 -45.42
N VAL A 544 5.66 17.02 -44.27
CA VAL A 544 7.10 17.11 -43.97
C VAL A 544 7.70 15.73 -43.69
N ILE A 545 6.96 14.87 -42.98
CA ILE A 545 7.37 13.49 -42.74
C ILE A 545 7.45 12.71 -44.05
N VAL A 546 6.44 12.85 -44.93
CA VAL A 546 6.42 12.19 -46.24
C VAL A 546 7.56 12.68 -47.12
N GLN A 547 7.79 14.00 -47.21
CA GLN A 547 8.89 14.55 -47.98
C GLN A 547 10.24 14.01 -47.46
N THR A 548 10.43 13.99 -46.14
CA THR A 548 11.67 13.47 -45.52
C THR A 548 11.88 12.00 -45.87
N ALA A 549 10.81 11.19 -45.87
CA ALA A 549 10.90 9.78 -46.26
C ALA A 549 11.28 9.61 -47.74
N MET A 550 10.67 10.38 -48.64
CA MET A 550 10.97 10.34 -50.08
C MET A 550 12.40 10.78 -50.38
N ASP A 551 12.87 11.85 -49.73
CA ASP A 551 14.26 12.31 -49.85
C ASP A 551 15.24 11.21 -49.40
N THR A 552 14.96 10.57 -48.27
CA THR A 552 15.81 9.49 -47.71
C THR A 552 15.87 8.28 -48.64
N ILE A 553 14.73 7.86 -49.22
CA ILE A 553 14.69 6.77 -50.20
C ILE A 553 15.48 7.14 -51.46
N THR A 554 15.36 8.39 -51.92
CA THR A 554 16.07 8.87 -53.11
C THR A 554 17.58 8.88 -52.88
N ASP A 555 18.03 9.32 -51.71
CA ASP A 555 19.45 9.35 -51.34
C ASP A 555 20.01 7.92 -51.19
N LEU A 556 19.24 6.99 -50.62
CA LEU A 556 19.61 5.56 -50.55
C LEU A 556 19.70 4.92 -51.94
N ASN A 557 18.76 5.22 -52.83
CA ASN A 557 18.78 4.70 -54.19
C ASN A 557 19.97 5.25 -54.99
N ARG A 558 20.35 6.52 -54.79
CA ARG A 558 21.57 7.11 -55.37
C ARG A 558 22.83 6.45 -54.84
N TYR A 559 22.92 6.27 -53.51
CA TYR A 559 24.05 5.58 -52.90
C TYR A 559 24.19 4.15 -53.42
N ASN A 560 23.08 3.42 -53.56
CA ASN A 560 23.09 2.06 -54.10
C ASN A 560 23.39 2.02 -55.62
N SER A 561 22.96 3.02 -56.40
CA SER A 561 23.31 3.11 -57.82
C SER A 561 24.78 3.47 -58.04
N ASP A 562 25.33 4.35 -57.21
CA ASP A 562 26.73 4.78 -57.28
C ASP A 562 27.70 3.68 -56.80
N ASN A 563 27.23 2.75 -55.97
CA ASN A 563 28.00 1.62 -55.44
C ASN A 563 27.76 0.28 -56.16
N GLN A 564 27.16 0.25 -57.36
CA GLN A 564 26.99 -0.98 -58.18
C GLN A 564 28.31 -1.59 -58.72
N HIS A 565 29.46 -1.36 -58.07
CA HIS A 565 30.75 -2.00 -58.40
C HIS A 565 31.41 -2.77 -57.24
N ASP A 566 30.69 -3.09 -56.16
CA ASP A 566 31.20 -4.06 -55.16
C ASP A 566 30.09 -5.01 -54.65
N PRO A 567 30.02 -6.27 -55.12
CA PRO A 567 28.93 -7.20 -54.82
C PRO A 567 29.15 -7.96 -53.51
N ALA A 568 29.48 -7.27 -52.43
CA ALA A 568 29.58 -7.86 -51.10
C ALA A 568 29.24 -6.88 -49.97
N GLN A 569 27.97 -6.45 -49.88
CA GLN A 569 27.33 -6.03 -48.62
C GLN A 569 25.81 -6.04 -48.68
#